data_AF-A0A2M7RG06-F1
#
_entry.id   AF-A0A2M7RG06-F1
#
_cell.length_a   1.000
_cell.length_b   1.000
_cell.length_c   1.000
_cell.angle_alpha   90.00
_cell.angle_beta   90.00
_cell.angle_gamma   90.00
#
_symmetry.space_group_name_H-M   'P 1'
#
loop_
_entity.id
_entity.type
_entity.pdbx_description
1 polymer ?
#
loop_
_entity_poly.entity_id
_entity_poly.type
_entity_poly.pdbx_seq_one_letter_code
_entity_poly.pdbx_strand_id
1 'polypeptide(L)'
;MEAKLRGQTALPVILLISGLIMEFAVAAVFVNYFFSTSGLGEKLSSRAFAAAKAGIDDAAIKLARDKEFLASPYNLTIDSDSAAISLSRQTDAHNNYIVTITSVGTAVSRQRKLVAIMVVDQTTGQLGFQSLTEQPAL
;
A
#
# COMPACT_ATOMS: atom_id res chain seq x y z
N MET A 1 -0.25 18.61 75.00
CA MET A 1 -0.89 19.27 73.85
C MET A 1 -0.45 18.49 72.62
N GLU A 2 -1.09 17.34 72.37
CA GLU A 2 -0.65 16.40 71.34
C GLU A 2 -1.36 16.65 70.00
N ALA A 3 -0.54 16.57 68.95
CA ALA A 3 -0.86 16.91 67.58
C ALA A 3 -1.84 15.90 66.94
N LYS A 4 -2.96 16.40 66.42
CA LYS A 4 -3.86 15.62 65.57
C LYS A 4 -4.20 16.37 64.28
N LEU A 5 -3.19 16.52 63.42
CA LEU A 5 -3.28 17.14 62.09
C LEU A 5 -2.70 16.23 60.98
N ARG A 6 -2.80 14.91 61.14
CA ARG A 6 -2.22 13.92 60.20
C ARG A 6 -3.22 13.33 59.18
N GLY A 7 -4.51 13.67 59.28
CA GLY A 7 -5.56 13.13 58.39
C GLY A 7 -5.96 14.04 57.22
N GLN A 8 -5.84 15.37 57.36
CA GLN A 8 -6.32 16.32 56.34
C GLN A 8 -5.43 16.42 55.11
N THR A 9 -4.14 16.08 55.22
CA THR A 9 -3.19 16.06 54.10
C THR A 9 -3.22 14.77 53.29
N ALA A 10 -3.80 13.68 53.82
CA ALA A 10 -3.85 12.39 53.11
C ALA A 10 -4.82 12.41 51.93
N LEU A 11 -5.95 13.12 52.06
CA LEU A 11 -6.97 13.22 51.02
C LEU A 11 -6.44 13.83 49.70
N PRO A 12 -5.80 15.02 49.68
CA PRO A 12 -5.27 15.58 48.44
C PRO A 12 -4.16 14.73 47.83
N VAL A 13 -3.35 14.04 48.65
CA VAL A 13 -2.29 13.14 48.17
C VAL A 13 -2.86 11.91 47.47
N ILE A 14 -3.89 11.27 48.06
CA ILE A 14 -4.55 10.12 47.45
C ILE A 14 -5.25 10.52 46.15
N LEU A 15 -5.92 11.68 46.13
CA LEU A 15 -6.54 12.20 44.90
C LEU A 15 -5.51 12.44 43.80
N LEU A 16 -4.37 13.04 44.14
CA LEU A 16 -3.28 13.29 43.19
C LEU A 16 -2.74 11.97 42.61
N ILE A 17 -2.46 10.98 43.46
CA ILE A 17 -1.98 9.67 43.02
C ILE A 17 -3.02 8.97 42.15
N SER A 18 -4.30 9.02 42.51
CA SER A 18 -5.37 8.38 41.72
C SER A 18 -5.60 9.05 40.37
N GLY A 19 -5.49 10.38 40.30
CA GLY A 19 -5.57 11.14 39.05
C GLY A 19 -4.39 10.80 38.13
N LEU A 20 -3.19 10.73 38.68
CA LEU A 20 -1.99 10.34 37.94
C LEU A 20 -2.14 8.92 37.35
N ILE A 21 -2.64 7.96 38.13
CA ILE A 21 -2.89 6.59 37.64
C ILE A 21 -3.93 6.59 36.51
N MET A 22 -4.99 7.39 36.61
CA MET A 22 -6.00 7.52 35.55
C MET A 22 -5.40 8.07 34.26
N GLU A 23 -4.55 9.11 34.34
CA GLU A 23 -3.86 9.68 33.19
C GLU A 23 -2.97 8.63 32.49
N PHE A 24 -2.21 7.84 33.26
CA PHE A 24 -1.40 6.76 32.71
C PHE A 24 -2.26 5.70 32.00
N ALA A 25 -3.40 5.32 32.58
CA ALA A 25 -4.31 4.36 31.96
C ALA A 25 -4.85 4.89 30.62
N VAL A 26 -5.27 6.16 30.57
CA VAL A 26 -5.76 6.81 29.35
C VAL A 26 -4.66 6.88 28.30
N ALA A 27 -3.46 7.33 28.67
CA ALA A 27 -2.32 7.40 27.76
C ALA A 27 -1.95 6.03 27.18
N ALA A 28 -1.96 4.97 27.99
CA ALA A 28 -1.68 3.60 27.53
C ALA A 28 -2.70 3.11 26.49
N VAL A 29 -3.99 3.42 26.67
CA VAL A 29 -5.03 3.08 25.69
C VAL A 29 -4.80 3.82 24.37
N PHE A 30 -4.48 5.12 24.42
CA PHE A 30 -4.16 5.91 23.22
C PHE A 30 -2.96 5.33 22.46
N VAL A 31 -1.87 5.02 23.17
CA VAL A 31 -0.68 4.41 22.55
C VAL A 31 -1.05 3.10 21.87
N ASN A 32 -1.76 2.20 22.57
CA ASN A 32 -2.14 0.91 22.00
C ASN A 32 -3.07 1.06 20.77
N TYR A 33 -4.02 1.99 20.81
CA TYR A 33 -4.90 2.29 19.69
C TYR A 33 -4.12 2.76 18.45
N PHE A 34 -3.16 3.68 18.65
CA PHE A 34 -2.32 4.17 17.56
C PHE A 34 -1.42 3.08 16.99
N PHE A 35 -0.78 2.26 17.84
CA PHE A 35 0.06 1.16 17.38
C PHE A 35 -0.74 0.12 16.57
N SER A 36 -1.93 -0.26 17.05
CA SER A 36 -2.82 -1.20 16.36
C SER A 36 -3.27 -0.69 14.98
N THR A 37 -3.59 0.61 14.90
CA THR A 37 -4.08 1.22 13.66
C THR A 37 -2.96 1.44 12.64
N SER A 38 -1.75 1.79 13.10
CA SER A 38 -0.59 2.02 12.22
C SER A 38 -0.17 0.76 11.45
N GLY A 39 -0.16 -0.40 12.11
CA GLY A 39 0.21 -1.68 11.46
C GLY A 39 -0.78 -2.12 10.38
N LEU A 40 -2.07 -1.80 10.54
CA LEU A 40 -3.10 -2.09 9.54
C LEU A 40 -2.89 -1.29 8.26
N GLY A 41 -2.51 -0.01 8.38
CA GLY A 41 -2.25 0.86 7.23
C GLY A 41 -1.09 0.37 6.37
N GLU A 42 0.01 -0.04 6.99
CA GLU A 42 1.17 -0.58 6.29
C GLU A 42 0.86 -1.91 5.60
N LYS A 43 0.15 -2.82 6.29
CA LYS A 43 -0.30 -4.09 5.71
C LYS A 43 -1.19 -3.87 4.49
N LEU A 44 -2.15 -2.95 4.56
CA LEU A 44 -3.01 -2.61 3.42
C LEU A 44 -2.21 -2.00 2.26
N SER A 45 -1.23 -1.13 2.55
CA SER A 45 -0.33 -0.59 1.52
C SER A 45 0.50 -1.69 0.85
N SER A 46 1.03 -2.64 1.62
CA SER A 46 1.78 -3.78 1.09
C SER A 46 0.90 -4.70 0.24
N ARG A 47 -0.37 -4.91 0.64
CA ARG A 47 -1.34 -5.67 -0.15
C ARG A 47 -1.67 -4.98 -1.47
N ALA A 48 -1.93 -3.68 -1.44
CA ALA A 48 -2.15 -2.88 -2.64
C ALA A 48 -0.93 -2.93 -3.59
N PHE A 49 0.28 -2.86 -3.05
CA PHE A 49 1.51 -3.03 -3.84
C PHE A 49 1.61 -4.42 -4.47
N ALA A 50 1.34 -5.48 -3.71
CA ALA A 50 1.37 -6.85 -4.21
C ALA A 50 0.31 -7.06 -5.32
N ALA A 51 -0.90 -6.52 -5.16
CA ALA A 51 -1.95 -6.56 -6.17
C ALA A 51 -1.53 -5.82 -7.46
N ALA A 52 -0.95 -4.62 -7.34
CA ALA A 52 -0.43 -3.87 -8.48
C ALA A 52 0.69 -4.64 -9.22
N LYS A 53 1.59 -5.27 -8.45
CA LYS A 53 2.67 -6.07 -9.01
C LYS A 53 2.14 -7.29 -9.78
N ALA A 54 1.19 -8.01 -9.19
CA ALA A 54 0.54 -9.14 -9.86
C ALA A 54 -0.20 -8.70 -11.14
N GLY A 55 -0.79 -7.50 -11.16
CA GLY A 55 -1.36 -6.93 -12.39
C GLY A 55 -0.33 -6.67 -13.48
N ILE A 56 0.87 -6.21 -13.13
CA ILE A 56 1.98 -6.08 -14.09
C ILE A 56 2.44 -7.44 -14.59
N ASP A 57 2.59 -8.42 -13.70
CA ASP A 57 3.04 -9.77 -14.06
C ASP A 57 2.02 -10.48 -14.97
N ASP A 58 0.72 -10.34 -14.71
CA ASP A 58 -0.35 -10.85 -15.59
C ASP A 58 -0.31 -10.19 -16.98
N ALA A 59 -0.16 -8.87 -17.03
CA ALA A 59 -0.02 -8.14 -18.28
C ALA A 59 1.24 -8.55 -19.06
N ALA A 60 2.36 -8.78 -18.36
CA ALA A 60 3.60 -9.27 -18.96
C ALA A 60 3.42 -10.66 -19.57
N ILE A 61 2.76 -11.58 -18.86
CA ILE A 61 2.47 -12.94 -19.36
C ILE A 61 1.56 -12.88 -20.59
N LYS A 62 0.54 -12.00 -20.57
CA LYS A 62 -0.35 -11.81 -21.73
C LYS A 62 0.41 -11.26 -22.92
N LEU A 63 1.28 -10.28 -22.72
CA LEU A 63 2.14 -9.72 -23.75
C LEU A 63 3.16 -10.74 -24.28
N ALA A 64 3.63 -11.66 -23.44
CA ALA A 64 4.54 -12.74 -23.84
C ALA A 64 3.84 -13.79 -24.71
N ARG A 65 2.55 -14.04 -24.45
CA ARG A 65 1.73 -14.97 -25.23
C ARG A 65 1.26 -14.36 -26.54
N ASP A 66 0.89 -13.09 -26.51
CA ASP A 66 0.45 -12.33 -27.66
C ASP A 66 1.10 -10.95 -27.66
N LYS A 67 2.05 -10.77 -28.58
CA LYS A 67 2.78 -9.50 -28.75
C LYS A 67 1.88 -8.33 -29.18
N GLU A 68 0.69 -8.64 -29.72
CA GLU A 68 -0.31 -7.65 -30.13
C GLU A 68 -1.35 -7.39 -29.03
N PHE A 69 -1.17 -7.95 -27.83
CA PHE A 69 -2.13 -7.81 -26.74
C PHE A 69 -2.32 -6.33 -26.35
N LEU A 70 -3.52 -5.83 -26.63
CA LEU A 70 -3.96 -4.45 -26.32
C LEU A 70 -5.29 -4.41 -25.58
N ALA A 71 -5.75 -5.51 -24.98
CA ALA A 71 -6.97 -5.46 -24.18
C ALA A 71 -6.70 -4.60 -22.93
N SER A 72 -7.17 -3.36 -22.97
CA SER A 72 -6.93 -2.30 -21.99
C SER A 72 -8.09 -1.29 -22.06
N PRO A 73 -8.61 -0.79 -20.92
CA PRO A 73 -8.27 -1.21 -19.55
C PRO A 73 -8.94 -2.54 -19.19
N TYR A 74 -8.35 -3.28 -18.24
CA TYR A 74 -9.00 -4.44 -17.61
C TYR A 74 -8.64 -4.54 -16.14
N ASN A 75 -9.46 -5.29 -15.38
CA ASN A 75 -9.24 -5.52 -13.97
C ASN A 75 -8.84 -6.96 -13.70
N LEU A 76 -7.91 -7.15 -12.79
CA LEU A 76 -7.54 -8.43 -12.20
C LEU A 76 -7.96 -8.42 -10.73
N THR A 77 -8.78 -9.38 -10.32
CA THR A 77 -9.16 -9.55 -8.91
C THR A 77 -8.31 -10.67 -8.31
N ILE A 78 -7.68 -10.38 -7.17
CA ILE A 78 -6.85 -11.33 -6.44
C ILE A 78 -7.45 -11.44 -5.05
N ASP A 79 -8.23 -12.50 -4.83
CA ASP A 79 -9.01 -12.69 -3.61
C ASP A 79 -9.93 -11.49 -3.31
N SER A 80 -9.59 -10.68 -2.30
CA SER A 80 -10.33 -9.50 -1.85
C SER A 80 -9.74 -8.17 -2.33
N ASP A 81 -8.59 -8.21 -3.02
CA ASP A 81 -7.92 -7.05 -3.58
C ASP A 81 -8.13 -6.98 -5.10
N SER A 82 -7.99 -5.80 -5.69
CA SER A 82 -8.15 -5.60 -7.12
C SER A 82 -6.97 -4.84 -7.71
N ALA A 83 -6.65 -5.12 -8.97
CA ALA A 83 -5.66 -4.40 -9.75
C ALA A 83 -6.29 -3.91 -11.05
N ALA A 84 -6.29 -2.61 -11.27
CA ALA A 84 -6.72 -2.00 -12.52
C ALA A 84 -5.52 -1.82 -13.43
N ILE A 85 -5.52 -2.48 -14.59
CA ILE A 85 -4.41 -2.48 -15.54
C ILE A 85 -4.80 -1.65 -16.77
N SER A 86 -3.92 -0.74 -17.16
CA SER A 86 -3.97 -0.06 -18.44
C SER A 86 -2.64 -0.22 -19.19
N LEU A 87 -2.74 -0.60 -20.45
CA LEU A 87 -1.63 -0.71 -21.38
C LEU A 87 -1.66 0.48 -22.35
N SER A 88 -0.50 1.07 -22.58
CA SER A 88 -0.26 2.03 -23.66
C SER A 88 0.94 1.55 -24.47
N ARG A 89 0.83 1.59 -25.79
CA ARG A 89 1.86 1.11 -26.71
C ARG A 89 2.34 2.25 -27.59
N GLN A 90 3.66 2.34 -27.74
CA GLN A 90 4.33 3.25 -28.66
C GLN A 90 5.33 2.44 -29.49
N THR A 91 5.60 2.87 -30.71
CA THR A 91 6.61 2.23 -31.57
C THR A 91 7.85 3.11 -31.60
N ASP A 92 9.01 2.51 -31.32
CA ASP A 92 10.30 3.21 -31.40
C ASP A 92 10.79 3.34 -32.85
N ALA A 93 11.78 4.21 -33.09
CA ALA A 93 12.41 4.43 -34.40
C ALA A 93 12.97 3.14 -35.03
N HIS A 94 13.28 2.12 -34.21
CA HIS A 94 13.78 0.81 -34.63
C HIS A 94 12.67 -0.22 -34.89
N ASN A 95 11.41 0.22 -34.96
CA ASN A 95 10.25 -0.66 -35.14
C ASN A 95 10.11 -1.71 -34.02
N ASN A 96 10.42 -1.34 -32.78
CA ASN A 96 10.15 -2.12 -31.57
C ASN A 96 8.92 -1.55 -30.86
N TYR A 97 8.10 -2.39 -30.23
CA TYR A 97 7.00 -1.90 -29.41
C TYR A 97 7.49 -1.58 -27.99
N ILE A 98 7.35 -0.33 -27.58
CA ILE A 98 7.48 0.09 -26.18
C ILE A 98 6.09 0.04 -25.57
N VAL A 99 5.88 -0.91 -24.67
CA VAL A 99 4.62 -1.12 -23.96
C VAL A 99 4.77 -0.61 -22.53
N THR A 100 4.00 0.42 -22.20
CA THR A 100 3.87 0.94 -20.84
C THR A 100 2.67 0.29 -20.17
N ILE A 101 2.93 -0.51 -19.15
CA ILE A 101 1.93 -1.18 -18.34
C ILE A 101 1.77 -0.37 -17.06
N THR A 102 0.60 0.21 -16.87
CA THR A 102 0.23 0.88 -15.61
C THR A 102 -0.72 -0.04 -14.86
N SER A 103 -0.39 -0.38 -13.62
CA SER A 103 -1.26 -1.15 -12.74
C SER A 103 -1.53 -0.38 -11.44
N VAL A 104 -2.80 -0.24 -11.08
CA VAL A 104 -3.25 0.37 -9.83
C VAL A 104 -3.85 -0.73 -8.96
N GLY A 105 -3.10 -1.16 -7.95
CA GLY A 105 -3.58 -2.11 -6.95
C GLY A 105 -4.36 -1.39 -5.86
N THR A 106 -5.52 -1.92 -5.50
CA THR A 106 -6.43 -1.41 -4.47
C THR A 106 -6.66 -2.48 -3.42
N ALA A 107 -6.34 -2.15 -2.17
CA ALA A 107 -6.64 -2.97 -1.00
C ALA A 107 -7.49 -2.15 -0.01
N VAL A 108 -8.80 -2.40 -0.03
CA VAL A 108 -9.83 -1.70 0.77
C VAL A 108 -9.84 -0.18 0.54
N SER A 109 -8.99 0.56 1.25
CA SER A 109 -8.88 2.03 1.20
C SER A 109 -7.49 2.53 0.79
N ARG A 110 -6.53 1.62 0.56
CA ARG A 110 -5.17 1.95 0.12
C ARG A 110 -4.99 1.59 -1.35
N GLN A 111 -4.34 2.48 -2.08
CA GLN A 111 -4.02 2.29 -3.49
C GLN A 111 -2.52 2.48 -3.72
N ARG A 112 -1.95 1.66 -4.61
CA ARG A 112 -0.56 1.78 -5.07
C ARG A 112 -0.54 1.67 -6.58
N LYS A 113 0.18 2.58 -7.23
CA LYS A 113 0.31 2.60 -8.69
C LYS A 113 1.73 2.19 -9.06
N LEU A 114 1.85 1.18 -9.91
CA LEU A 114 3.09 0.74 -10.49
C LEU A 114 3.05 0.95 -12.00
N VAL A 115 4.17 1.40 -12.56
CA VAL A 115 4.34 1.59 -14.01
C VAL A 115 5.55 0.79 -14.44
N ALA A 116 5.34 -0.21 -15.29
CA ALA A 116 6.39 -0.96 -15.96
C ALA A 116 6.50 -0.55 -17.42
N ILE A 117 7.72 -0.48 -17.93
CA ILE A 117 8.00 -0.26 -19.35
C ILE A 117 8.69 -1.52 -19.87
N MET A 118 8.10 -2.11 -20.90
CA MET A 118 8.60 -3.30 -21.58
C MET A 118 8.86 -2.97 -23.04
N VAL A 119 9.93 -3.52 -23.59
CA VAL A 119 10.28 -3.42 -25.01
C VAL A 119 10.03 -4.77 -25.64
N VAL A 120 9.27 -4.80 -26.73
CA VAL A 120 8.97 -6.00 -27.50
C VAL A 120 9.58 -5.85 -28.87
N ASP A 121 10.47 -6.78 -29.23
CA ASP A 121 11.00 -6.87 -30.58
C ASP A 121 9.92 -7.46 -31.51
N GLN A 122 9.55 -6.72 -32.56
CA GLN A 122 8.51 -7.13 -33.50
C GLN A 122 8.88 -8.38 -34.32
N THR A 123 10.17 -8.59 -34.57
CA THR A 123 10.70 -9.66 -35.42
C THR A 123 10.91 -10.96 -34.66
N THR A 124 11.44 -10.87 -33.44
CA THR A 124 11.74 -12.06 -32.61
C THR A 124 10.67 -12.37 -31.58
N GLY A 125 9.79 -11.41 -31.26
CA GLY A 125 8.80 -11.54 -30.19
C GLY A 125 9.43 -11.55 -28.79
N GLN A 126 10.71 -11.20 -28.67
CA GLN A 126 11.40 -11.18 -27.38
C GLN A 126 10.94 -9.99 -26.55
N LEU A 127 10.66 -10.26 -25.27
CA LEU A 127 10.35 -9.24 -24.27
C LEU A 127 11.60 -8.84 -23.51
N GLY A 128 11.96 -7.57 -23.60
CA GLY A 128 12.94 -6.90 -22.75
C GLY A 128 12.25 -6.11 -21.65
N PHE A 129 12.55 -6.42 -20.40
CA PHE A 129 12.12 -5.60 -19.28
C PHE A 129 13.04 -4.37 -19.17
N GLN A 130 12.47 -3.17 -19.27
CA GLN A 130 13.28 -1.93 -19.25
C GLN A 130 13.29 -1.28 -17.87
N SER A 131 12.12 -1.10 -17.26
CA SER A 131 12.00 -0.42 -15.96
C SER A 131 10.70 -0.76 -15.25
N LEU A 132 10.73 -0.73 -13.92
CA LEU A 132 9.55 -0.74 -13.05
C LEU A 132 9.70 0.40 -12.05
N THR A 133 8.78 1.34 -12.10
CA THR A 133 8.78 2.53 -11.26
C THR A 133 7.46 2.62 -10.50
N GLU A 134 7.56 2.87 -9.19
CA GLU A 134 6.40 3.17 -8.37
C GLU A 134 6.01 4.65 -8.51
N GLN A 135 4.73 4.91 -8.69
CA GLN A 135 4.16 6.25 -8.76
C GLN A 135 3.07 6.43 -7.68
N PRO A 136 2.85 7.65 -7.18
CA PRO A 136 1.70 7.91 -6.34
C PRO A 136 0.41 7.63 -7.13
N ALA A 137 -0.51 6.90 -6.51
CA ALA A 137 -1.88 6.81 -7.00
C ALA A 137 -2.56 8.18 -6.76
N LEU A 138 -3.23 8.70 -7.79
CA LEU A 138 -3.99 9.95 -7.73
C LEU A 138 -5.34 9.74 -7.04
#